data_AF-A0DGL0-F1
#
_entry.id   AF-A0DGL0-F1
#
_cell.length_a   1.000
_cell.length_b   1.000
_cell.length_c   1.000
_cell.angle_alpha   90.00
_cell.angle_beta   90.00
_cell.angle_gamma   90.00
#
_symmetry.space_group_name_H-M   'P 1'
#
loop_
_entity.id
_entity.type
_entity.pdbx_description
1 polymer ?
#
loop_
_entity_poly.entity_id
_entity_poly.type
_entity_poly.pdbx_seq_one_letter_code
_entity_poly.pdbx_strand_id
1 'polypeptide(L)'
;MYNDNTIYIVEQLIQDANSDLTILLSLETFMKYVRALDAIAIEFLIKNAHQLLRILFTNYDHIHKSQYILYSDLISKVWEIIDLNTEQILQQIENNSTYVYELLNYQNVPDAQWAQAHKFLQFIKQQSWSLIPKALFEKEFLLIKFLPHLHNKSVALIILLFFENQYHDQQLMFLQQGFTQFHEFDPCTAINFTFLIHEIITRIATQELINFLLSRKVIAKSLEILDDCRLSFIVRKNAAHILSLISNFYSLDLQNLYLDEPSSESIIETFRQTDFYKTFDIQIIKNILNDALLNNCRLGLLAVKLVEIVDNLVRISDIELWNKIDKSNVMEIILNLVKKFKNSDIFISYVNNMIIFILDRAISDFHPFWCVQIFTKYKLHAQQIMFFNRQIIIFQQQLQVKLIRDSDFLPYYNELMQIENILKRSQFWKASKEQIELYEERHKYRLGEDSETPSIDYPIIVSAIDDECIDEIIEPKDNIFIDCLNRQSPIDSLNNNEDSDEDDKLIGAFSGMDTLNKLKNVFHKMDLKDQEDDQQIQENQQQQQGKRIRNLSNSLNNQFQQGQRDIISRSLNSDHDSLQKLSLSSSTNLKQMTKSFDSFTIEVLGNTKVVKNNQILKVDEIDNTNNIQNE
;
A
#
# COMPACT_ATOMS: atom_id res chain seq x y z
N MET A 1 -20.50 0.07 65.37
CA MET A 1 -19.55 1.17 65.60
C MET A 1 -18.51 1.10 64.50
N TYR A 2 -18.52 2.05 63.58
CA TYR A 2 -17.42 2.31 62.64
C TYR A 2 -16.62 3.51 63.17
N ASN A 3 -15.43 3.76 62.62
CA ASN A 3 -14.42 4.62 63.24
C ASN A 3 -14.72 6.13 63.09
N ASP A 4 -15.08 6.79 64.18
CA ASP A 4 -15.02 8.26 64.27
C ASP A 4 -13.58 8.78 64.13
N ASN A 5 -12.57 8.02 64.57
CA ASN A 5 -11.16 8.41 64.52
C ASN A 5 -10.60 8.59 63.10
N THR A 6 -11.21 8.02 62.06
CA THR A 6 -10.75 8.23 60.66
C THR A 6 -11.21 9.55 60.07
N ILE A 7 -12.37 10.06 60.50
CA ILE A 7 -12.97 11.31 60.00
C ILE A 7 -12.03 12.50 60.24
N TYR A 8 -11.58 12.66 61.48
CA TYR A 8 -10.67 13.75 61.88
C TYR A 8 -9.34 13.76 61.12
N ILE A 9 -8.84 12.61 60.64
CA ILE A 9 -7.55 12.53 59.96
C ILE A 9 -7.65 13.10 58.54
N VAL A 10 -8.73 12.82 57.80
CA VAL A 10 -8.91 13.35 56.43
C VAL A 10 -9.14 14.85 56.46
N GLU A 11 -10.00 15.33 57.38
CA GLU A 11 -10.24 16.76 57.56
C GLU A 11 -8.98 17.52 57.99
N GLN A 12 -8.18 16.95 58.90
CA GLN A 12 -6.90 17.55 59.30
C GLN A 12 -5.90 17.62 58.14
N LEU A 13 -5.76 16.56 57.34
CA LEU A 13 -4.88 16.59 56.15
C LEU A 13 -5.30 17.70 55.17
N ILE A 14 -6.60 17.90 54.95
CA ILE A 14 -7.14 18.97 54.10
C ILE A 14 -6.84 20.37 54.67
N GLN A 15 -6.91 20.53 55.99
CA GLN A 15 -6.58 21.79 56.68
C GLN A 15 -5.08 22.09 56.64
N ASP A 16 -4.22 21.11 56.97
CA ASP A 16 -2.76 21.22 56.96
C ASP A 16 -2.24 21.55 55.53
N ALA A 17 -2.88 21.00 54.50
CA ALA A 17 -2.59 21.30 53.09
C ALA A 17 -3.23 22.61 52.58
N ASN A 18 -3.94 23.38 53.43
CA ASN A 18 -4.67 24.61 53.07
C ASN A 18 -5.64 24.43 51.88
N SER A 19 -6.21 23.23 51.71
CA SER A 19 -7.02 22.84 50.55
C SER A 19 -6.33 22.91 49.16
N ASP A 20 -5.00 22.93 49.10
CA ASP A 20 -4.25 22.74 47.86
C ASP A 20 -4.22 21.25 47.48
N LEU A 21 -4.89 20.91 46.37
CA LEU A 21 -4.94 19.53 45.88
C LEU A 21 -3.56 19.04 45.39
N THR A 22 -2.67 19.94 44.97
CA THR A 22 -1.29 19.64 44.59
C THR A 22 -0.52 19.04 45.77
N ILE A 23 -0.69 19.63 46.96
CA ILE A 23 -0.10 19.13 48.21
C ILE A 23 -0.78 17.83 48.62
N LEU A 24 -2.12 17.76 48.62
CA LEU A 24 -2.86 16.57 49.02
C LEU A 24 -2.54 15.33 48.18
N LEU A 25 -2.46 15.45 46.85
CA LEU A 25 -2.08 14.31 45.99
C LEU A 25 -0.61 13.89 46.19
N SER A 26 0.28 14.79 46.63
CA SER A 26 1.65 14.40 47.01
C SER A 26 1.66 13.48 48.25
N LEU A 27 0.65 13.56 49.11
CA LEU A 27 0.51 12.77 50.33
C LEU A 27 -0.13 11.40 50.04
N GLU A 28 0.71 10.36 50.03
CA GLU A 28 0.28 8.96 49.88
C GLU A 28 -0.70 8.48 50.99
N THR A 29 -0.79 9.19 52.11
CA THR A 29 -1.87 8.99 53.10
C THR A 29 -3.22 9.41 52.57
N PHE A 30 -3.33 10.59 51.94
CA PHE A 30 -4.58 11.08 51.33
C PHE A 30 -5.01 10.17 50.16
N MET A 31 -4.07 9.77 49.30
CA MET A 31 -4.36 8.84 48.19
C MET A 31 -4.93 7.49 48.68
N LYS A 32 -4.54 7.00 49.87
CA LYS A 32 -5.14 5.79 50.46
C LYS A 32 -6.60 5.96 50.85
N TYR A 33 -7.00 7.13 51.37
CA TYR A 33 -8.42 7.43 51.63
C TYR A 33 -9.22 7.55 50.34
N VAL A 34 -8.65 8.17 49.30
CA VAL A 34 -9.27 8.27 47.97
C VAL A 34 -9.48 6.89 47.34
N ARG A 35 -8.46 6.02 47.35
CA ARG A 35 -8.57 4.61 46.88
C ARG A 35 -9.56 3.78 47.69
N ALA A 36 -9.77 4.12 48.97
CA ALA A 36 -10.76 3.49 49.83
C ALA A 36 -12.18 4.07 49.66
N LEU A 37 -12.37 5.04 48.75
CA LEU A 37 -13.61 5.78 48.51
C LEU A 37 -14.16 6.44 49.79
N ASP A 38 -13.27 6.99 50.62
CA ASP A 38 -13.65 7.75 51.82
C ASP A 38 -14.52 8.95 51.46
N ALA A 39 -15.67 9.08 52.12
CA ALA A 39 -16.69 10.06 51.77
C ALA A 39 -16.19 11.52 51.82
N ILE A 40 -15.27 11.86 52.75
CA ILE A 40 -14.75 13.22 52.92
C ILE A 40 -13.69 13.50 51.86
N ALA A 41 -12.83 12.53 51.56
CA ALA A 41 -11.86 12.63 50.47
C ALA A 41 -12.55 12.77 49.10
N ILE A 42 -13.62 11.99 48.86
CA ILE A 42 -14.42 12.06 47.63
C ILE A 42 -15.21 13.38 47.55
N GLU A 43 -15.86 13.85 48.63
CA GLU A 43 -16.56 15.14 48.64
C GLU A 43 -15.59 16.32 48.40
N PHE A 44 -14.37 16.25 48.94
CA PHE A 44 -13.33 17.23 48.67
C PHE A 44 -12.91 17.23 47.19
N LEU A 45 -12.74 16.05 46.57
CA LEU A 45 -12.40 15.92 45.15
C LEU A 45 -13.53 16.42 44.23
N ILE A 46 -14.79 16.16 44.57
CA ILE A 46 -15.96 16.67 43.83
C ILE A 46 -15.95 18.20 43.82
N LYS A 47 -15.76 18.84 44.98
CA LYS A 47 -15.68 20.31 45.11
C LYS A 47 -14.46 20.91 44.38
N ASN A 48 -13.37 20.15 44.28
CA ASN A 48 -12.09 20.59 43.73
C ASN A 48 -11.73 19.93 42.38
N ALA A 49 -12.70 19.41 41.62
CA ALA A 49 -12.46 18.76 40.34
C ALA A 49 -11.75 19.68 39.31
N HIS A 50 -11.98 21.00 39.41
CA HIS A 50 -11.25 22.00 38.62
C HIS A 50 -9.74 22.03 38.95
N GLN A 51 -9.31 21.69 40.17
CA GLN A 51 -7.90 21.55 40.53
C GLN A 51 -7.27 20.30 39.89
N LEU A 52 -8.00 19.20 39.74
CA LEU A 52 -7.53 18.02 38.99
C LEU A 52 -7.17 18.38 37.54
N LEU A 53 -8.04 19.16 36.87
CA LEU A 53 -7.81 19.61 35.50
C LEU A 53 -6.65 20.63 35.41
N ARG A 54 -6.48 21.50 36.42
CA ARG A 54 -5.30 22.36 36.54
C ARG A 54 -4.00 21.58 36.63
N ILE A 55 -3.98 20.45 37.33
CA ILE A 55 -2.80 19.57 37.47
C ILE A 55 -2.48 18.85 36.14
N LEU A 56 -3.48 18.39 35.39
CA LEU A 56 -3.28 17.82 34.04
C LEU A 56 -2.79 18.86 33.02
N PHE A 57 -3.35 20.07 33.07
CA PHE A 57 -3.19 21.11 32.04
C PHE A 57 -2.47 22.37 32.59
N THR A 58 -1.53 22.17 33.52
CA THR A 58 -0.67 23.25 34.05
C THR A 58 0.19 23.85 32.94
N ASN A 59 0.34 25.16 32.91
CA ASN A 59 1.27 25.82 31.99
C ASN A 59 2.74 25.49 32.32
N TYR A 60 3.42 24.75 31.45
CA TYR A 60 4.84 24.40 31.62
C TYR A 60 5.78 25.61 31.59
N ASP A 61 5.38 26.74 30.99
CA ASP A 61 6.11 28.01 31.04
C ASP A 61 6.25 28.58 32.48
N HIS A 62 5.55 28.01 33.47
CA HIS A 62 5.58 28.42 34.88
C HIS A 62 6.16 27.36 35.82
N ILE A 63 6.52 26.17 35.32
CA ILE A 63 7.04 25.05 36.12
C ILE A 63 8.57 25.05 36.06
N HIS A 64 9.24 25.11 37.22
CA HIS A 64 10.69 24.99 37.26
C HIS A 64 11.13 23.54 36.97
N LYS A 65 12.22 23.34 36.21
CA LYS A 65 12.64 22.00 35.72
C LYS A 65 12.79 20.94 36.84
N SER A 66 13.15 21.35 38.05
CA SER A 66 13.24 20.46 39.22
C SER A 66 11.89 19.89 39.69
N GLN A 67 10.78 20.50 39.31
CA GLN A 67 9.41 20.09 39.66
C GLN A 67 8.78 19.14 38.62
N TYR A 68 9.40 18.92 37.45
CA TYR A 68 8.82 18.06 36.40
C TYR A 68 8.54 16.62 36.87
N ILE A 69 9.36 16.08 37.78
CA ILE A 69 9.14 14.76 38.38
C ILE A 69 7.89 14.76 39.27
N LEU A 70 7.69 15.81 40.06
CA LEU A 70 6.50 16.00 40.91
C LEU A 70 5.23 16.11 40.04
N TYR A 71 5.25 16.92 38.98
CA TYR A 71 4.10 17.02 38.07
C TYR A 71 3.80 15.71 37.33
N SER A 72 4.82 14.91 37.00
CA SER A 72 4.61 13.57 36.42
C SER A 72 3.92 12.59 37.38
N ASP A 73 4.29 12.60 38.66
CA ASP A 73 3.63 11.84 39.73
C ASP A 73 2.18 12.32 39.95
N LEU A 74 1.97 13.64 40.02
CA LEU A 74 0.65 14.24 40.19
C LEU A 74 -0.29 13.94 39.02
N ILE A 75 0.16 14.05 37.76
CA ILE A 75 -0.61 13.65 36.57
C ILE A 75 -1.01 12.17 36.65
N SER A 76 -0.11 11.31 37.09
CA SER A 76 -0.38 9.87 37.25
C SER A 76 -1.45 9.61 38.31
N LYS A 77 -1.45 10.37 39.42
CA LYS A 77 -2.46 10.29 40.48
C LYS A 77 -3.81 10.90 40.10
N VAL A 78 -3.85 11.94 39.27
CA VAL A 78 -5.12 12.43 38.69
C VAL A 78 -5.73 11.38 37.77
N TRP A 79 -4.92 10.66 36.99
CA TRP A 79 -5.41 9.53 36.21
C TRP A 79 -5.90 8.38 37.08
N GLU A 80 -5.19 8.01 38.15
CA GLU A 80 -5.67 7.03 39.13
C GLU A 80 -7.06 7.42 39.69
N ILE A 81 -7.30 8.71 39.97
CA ILE A 81 -8.60 9.21 40.44
C ILE A 81 -9.71 9.12 39.38
N ILE A 82 -9.38 9.34 38.10
CA ILE A 82 -10.33 9.15 36.99
C ILE A 82 -10.63 7.66 36.80
N ASP A 83 -9.60 6.82 36.85
CA ASP A 83 -9.68 5.37 36.64
C ASP A 83 -10.40 4.65 37.81
N LEU A 84 -10.56 5.29 38.99
CA LEU A 84 -11.52 4.87 40.05
C LEU A 84 -13.01 4.99 39.64
N ASN A 85 -13.32 5.64 38.51
CA ASN A 85 -14.66 5.72 37.90
C ASN A 85 -15.80 6.16 38.85
N THR A 86 -15.52 7.08 39.78
CA THR A 86 -16.53 7.62 40.71
C THR A 86 -17.42 8.64 39.99
N GLU A 87 -18.66 8.24 39.65
CA GLU A 87 -19.66 9.01 38.87
C GLU A 87 -19.72 10.51 39.22
N GLN A 88 -19.78 10.86 40.50
CA GLN A 88 -19.88 12.25 40.96
C GLN A 88 -18.61 13.08 40.67
N ILE A 89 -17.43 12.46 40.67
CA ILE A 89 -16.17 13.12 40.26
C ILE A 89 -16.14 13.25 38.73
N LEU A 90 -16.52 12.19 38.01
CA LEU A 90 -16.54 12.19 36.54
C LEU A 90 -17.49 13.27 36.00
N GLN A 91 -18.69 13.41 36.57
CA GLN A 91 -19.65 14.45 36.20
C GLN A 91 -19.08 15.88 36.40
N GLN A 92 -18.33 16.12 37.48
CA GLN A 92 -17.68 17.43 37.67
C GLN A 92 -16.50 17.65 36.70
N ILE A 93 -15.78 16.59 36.34
CA ILE A 93 -14.75 16.63 35.31
C ILE A 93 -15.36 16.95 33.93
N GLU A 94 -16.50 16.34 33.57
CA GLU A 94 -17.26 16.64 32.36
C GLU A 94 -17.76 18.09 32.32
N ASN A 95 -18.37 18.58 33.41
CA ASN A 95 -18.83 19.96 33.54
C ASN A 95 -17.69 20.98 33.34
N ASN A 96 -16.47 20.63 33.73
CA ASN A 96 -15.28 21.49 33.60
C ASN A 96 -14.40 21.11 32.39
N SER A 97 -14.84 20.19 31.53
CA SER A 97 -14.04 19.62 30.41
C SER A 97 -13.49 20.67 29.44
N THR A 98 -14.12 21.85 29.35
CA THR A 98 -13.64 22.97 28.53
C THR A 98 -12.29 23.57 28.98
N TYR A 99 -11.78 23.17 30.15
CA TYR A 99 -10.47 23.54 30.69
C TYR A 99 -9.30 23.04 29.84
N VAL A 100 -9.43 21.89 29.16
CA VAL A 100 -8.38 21.33 28.27
C VAL A 100 -7.97 22.31 27.14
N TYR A 101 -8.87 23.23 26.77
CA TYR A 101 -8.63 24.24 25.75
C TYR A 101 -7.83 25.45 26.27
N GLU A 102 -7.44 25.51 27.54
CA GLU A 102 -6.50 26.53 28.04
C GLU A 102 -5.10 26.38 27.41
N LEU A 103 -4.71 25.15 27.04
CA LEU A 103 -3.45 24.84 26.33
C LEU A 103 -3.24 25.66 25.06
N LEU A 104 -4.32 26.07 24.38
CA LEU A 104 -4.30 26.90 23.17
C LEU A 104 -3.84 28.35 23.41
N ASN A 105 -3.62 28.75 24.67
CA ASN A 105 -3.14 30.08 25.05
C ASN A 105 -1.68 30.06 25.59
N TYR A 106 -1.08 28.87 25.76
CA TYR A 106 0.27 28.72 26.29
C TYR A 106 1.30 28.77 25.15
N GLN A 107 2.53 29.23 25.43
CA GLN A 107 3.56 29.38 24.38
C GLN A 107 4.26 28.04 24.12
N ASN A 108 4.63 27.31 25.18
CA ASN A 108 5.29 26.01 25.05
C ASN A 108 4.45 24.89 25.67
N VAL A 109 3.75 24.12 24.81
CA VAL A 109 3.02 22.91 25.20
C VAL A 109 3.70 21.69 24.57
N PRO A 110 4.35 20.80 25.34
CA PRO A 110 5.01 19.62 24.79
C PRO A 110 4.00 18.57 24.32
N ASP A 111 4.34 17.76 23.31
CA ASP A 111 3.46 16.68 22.81
C ASP A 111 2.98 15.74 23.92
N ALA A 112 3.80 15.50 24.96
CA ALA A 112 3.41 14.71 26.13
C ALA A 112 2.20 15.28 26.90
N GLN A 113 2.00 16.60 26.91
CA GLN A 113 0.82 17.25 27.49
C GLN A 113 -0.36 17.25 26.51
N TRP A 114 -0.11 17.43 25.21
CA TRP A 114 -1.12 17.19 24.18
C TRP A 114 -1.62 15.73 24.18
N ALA A 115 -0.78 14.75 24.53
CA ALA A 115 -1.16 13.36 24.70
C ALA A 115 -2.09 13.17 25.92
N GLN A 116 -1.90 13.92 27.01
CA GLN A 116 -2.86 13.95 28.12
C GLN A 116 -4.19 14.57 27.69
N ALA A 117 -4.15 15.67 26.91
CA ALA A 117 -5.35 16.30 26.36
C ALA A 117 -6.10 15.37 25.39
N HIS A 118 -5.39 14.57 24.61
CA HIS A 118 -5.95 13.54 23.76
C HIS A 118 -6.60 12.40 24.59
N LYS A 119 -5.91 11.83 25.58
CA LYS A 119 -6.49 10.81 26.49
C LYS A 119 -7.73 11.36 27.20
N PHE A 120 -7.68 12.62 27.65
CA PHE A 120 -8.79 13.29 28.30
C PHE A 120 -9.99 13.48 27.38
N LEU A 121 -9.80 13.98 26.16
CA LEU A 121 -10.89 14.10 25.19
C LEU A 121 -11.42 12.72 24.76
N GLN A 122 -10.59 11.69 24.63
CA GLN A 122 -11.07 10.32 24.41
C GLN A 122 -11.97 9.83 25.56
N PHE A 123 -11.57 10.05 26.81
CA PHE A 123 -12.39 9.74 27.99
C PHE A 123 -13.74 10.49 27.96
N ILE A 124 -13.73 11.81 27.70
CA ILE A 124 -14.97 12.60 27.58
C ILE A 124 -15.86 12.09 26.43
N LYS A 125 -15.28 11.65 25.31
CA LYS A 125 -16.02 11.05 24.18
C LYS A 125 -16.73 9.74 24.57
N GLN A 126 -16.11 8.95 25.45
CA GLN A 126 -16.64 7.67 25.93
C GLN A 126 -17.79 7.85 26.93
N GLN A 127 -17.68 8.80 27.86
CA GLN A 127 -18.77 9.10 28.81
C GLN A 127 -19.94 9.84 28.13
N SER A 128 -19.64 10.88 27.35
CA SER A 128 -20.67 11.78 26.81
C SER A 128 -20.28 12.31 25.42
N TRP A 129 -20.59 11.49 24.40
CA TRP A 129 -20.36 11.76 22.97
C TRP A 129 -20.69 13.20 22.52
N SER A 130 -21.73 13.82 23.09
CA SER A 130 -22.21 15.14 22.68
C SER A 130 -21.32 16.32 23.12
N LEU A 131 -20.47 16.15 24.14
CA LEU A 131 -19.68 17.25 24.71
C LEU A 131 -18.57 17.75 23.78
N ILE A 132 -17.97 16.87 22.96
CA ILE A 132 -16.93 17.26 22.00
C ILE A 132 -17.51 18.08 20.82
N PRO A 133 -18.58 17.63 20.14
CA PRO A 133 -19.33 18.49 19.21
C PRO A 133 -19.80 19.80 19.83
N LYS A 134 -20.31 19.79 21.08
CA LYS A 134 -20.80 20.99 21.78
C LYS A 134 -19.74 22.10 21.87
N ALA A 135 -18.47 21.75 22.06
CA ALA A 135 -17.37 22.72 22.08
C ALA A 135 -17.18 23.47 20.74
N LEU A 136 -17.58 22.89 19.60
CA LEU A 136 -17.53 23.56 18.29
C LEU A 136 -18.62 24.62 18.11
N PHE A 137 -19.76 24.47 18.80
CA PHE A 137 -20.83 25.47 18.83
C PHE A 137 -20.55 26.57 19.88
N GLU A 138 -19.92 26.21 21.01
CA GLU A 138 -19.64 27.16 22.11
C GLU A 138 -18.38 28.01 21.91
N LYS A 139 -17.41 27.54 21.11
CA LYS A 139 -16.13 28.24 20.90
C LYS A 139 -15.87 28.47 19.41
N GLU A 140 -16.14 29.68 18.95
CA GLU A 140 -15.87 30.10 17.57
C GLU A 140 -14.37 29.96 17.22
N PHE A 141 -14.10 29.47 16.01
CA PHE A 141 -12.76 29.19 15.47
C PHE A 141 -11.85 28.27 16.33
N LEU A 142 -12.43 27.47 17.23
CA LEU A 142 -11.70 26.50 18.08
C LEU A 142 -10.75 25.61 17.27
N LEU A 143 -11.19 25.04 16.15
CA LEU A 143 -10.33 24.15 15.35
C LEU A 143 -9.15 24.89 14.70
N ILE A 144 -9.36 26.12 14.24
CA ILE A 144 -8.29 26.94 13.63
C ILE A 144 -7.19 27.23 14.65
N LYS A 145 -7.53 27.39 15.93
CA LYS A 145 -6.55 27.63 17.01
C LYS A 145 -5.60 26.46 17.25
N PHE A 146 -5.95 25.22 16.86
CA PHE A 146 -5.01 24.09 16.93
C PHE A 146 -3.94 24.12 15.81
N LEU A 147 -4.16 24.85 14.72
CA LEU A 147 -3.28 24.81 13.53
C LEU A 147 -1.81 25.19 13.82
N PRO A 148 -1.48 26.22 14.64
CA PRO A 148 -0.09 26.52 15.01
C PRO A 148 0.60 25.42 15.83
N HIS A 149 -0.17 24.59 16.55
CA HIS A 149 0.33 23.51 17.39
C HIS A 149 0.42 22.16 16.65
N LEU A 150 0.03 22.10 15.37
CA LEU A 150 -0.09 20.88 14.56
C LEU A 150 1.26 20.19 14.27
N HIS A 151 2.40 20.82 14.59
CA HIS A 151 3.70 20.13 14.65
C HIS A 151 3.72 18.98 15.69
N ASN A 152 2.83 19.01 16.69
CA ASN A 152 2.62 17.95 17.67
C ASN A 152 1.71 16.85 17.10
N LYS A 153 2.17 15.60 17.11
CA LYS A 153 1.44 14.40 16.64
C LYS A 153 0.14 14.21 17.41
N SER A 154 0.16 14.49 18.72
CA SER A 154 -1.01 14.40 19.60
C SER A 154 -2.07 15.47 19.31
N VAL A 155 -1.71 16.62 18.71
CA VAL A 155 -2.69 17.63 18.26
C VAL A 155 -3.47 17.13 17.04
N ALA A 156 -2.83 16.42 16.11
CA ALA A 156 -3.55 15.78 15.00
C ALA A 156 -4.58 14.76 15.53
N LEU A 157 -4.21 13.94 16.52
CA LEU A 157 -5.14 12.99 17.15
C LEU A 157 -6.34 13.71 17.83
N ILE A 158 -6.11 14.82 18.52
CA ILE A 158 -7.19 15.67 19.07
C ILE A 158 -8.11 16.18 17.97
N ILE A 159 -7.58 16.66 16.85
CA ILE A 159 -8.38 17.17 15.73
C ILE A 159 -9.25 16.06 15.14
N LEU A 160 -8.72 14.82 14.99
CA LEU A 160 -9.53 13.69 14.52
C LEU A 160 -10.74 13.40 15.41
N LEU A 161 -10.63 13.54 16.74
CA LEU A 161 -11.78 13.37 17.64
C LEU A 161 -12.95 14.31 17.34
N PHE A 162 -12.69 15.50 16.76
CA PHE A 162 -13.72 16.44 16.31
C PHE A 162 -14.28 16.11 14.93
N PHE A 163 -13.44 15.60 14.02
CA PHE A 163 -13.85 15.21 12.66
C PHE A 163 -14.63 13.89 12.62
N GLU A 164 -14.37 12.97 13.55
CA GLU A 164 -15.08 11.68 13.72
C GLU A 164 -16.57 11.79 14.13
N ASN A 165 -17.13 12.99 14.23
CA ASN A 165 -18.51 13.20 14.66
C ASN A 165 -19.38 13.65 13.47
N GLN A 166 -20.36 14.52 13.70
CA GLN A 166 -21.13 15.16 12.63
C GLN A 166 -20.32 16.26 11.93
N TYR A 167 -20.72 16.61 10.71
CA TYR A 167 -20.17 17.77 10.00
C TYR A 167 -20.39 19.07 10.79
N HIS A 168 -19.39 19.95 10.79
CA HIS A 168 -19.48 21.30 11.35
C HIS A 168 -18.55 22.24 10.60
N ASP A 169 -19.00 23.46 10.23
CA ASP A 169 -18.25 24.33 9.32
C ASP A 169 -16.82 24.67 9.78
N GLN A 170 -16.54 24.68 11.09
CA GLN A 170 -15.17 24.82 11.60
C GLN A 170 -14.19 23.74 11.08
N GLN A 171 -14.64 22.52 10.80
CA GLN A 171 -13.84 21.45 10.20
C GLN A 171 -13.39 21.85 8.78
N LEU A 172 -14.34 22.36 7.99
CA LEU A 172 -14.08 22.87 6.64
C LEU A 172 -13.18 24.11 6.69
N MET A 173 -13.42 25.05 7.61
CA MET A 173 -12.56 26.23 7.78
C MET A 173 -11.13 25.87 8.19
N PHE A 174 -10.94 24.88 9.07
CA PHE A 174 -9.63 24.37 9.43
C PHE A 174 -8.87 23.82 8.22
N LEU A 175 -9.52 22.99 7.39
CA LEU A 175 -8.92 22.48 6.15
C LEU A 175 -8.63 23.63 5.16
N GLN A 176 -9.55 24.57 4.99
CA GLN A 176 -9.37 25.73 4.10
C GLN A 176 -8.18 26.59 4.50
N GLN A 177 -7.99 26.85 5.81
CA GLN A 177 -6.84 27.58 6.33
C GLN A 177 -5.55 26.77 6.16
N GLY A 178 -5.57 25.48 6.55
CA GLY A 178 -4.43 24.59 6.44
C GLY A 178 -3.88 24.49 5.02
N PHE A 179 -4.73 24.26 4.01
CA PHE A 179 -4.29 24.26 2.61
C PHE A 179 -3.77 25.61 2.13
N THR A 180 -4.28 26.72 2.66
CA THR A 180 -3.79 28.07 2.30
C THR A 180 -2.36 28.26 2.82
N GLN A 181 -2.06 27.78 4.03
CA GLN A 181 -0.76 27.89 4.69
C GLN A 181 0.20 26.71 4.44
N PHE A 182 -0.24 25.65 3.73
CA PHE A 182 0.52 24.40 3.57
C PHE A 182 1.94 24.59 2.98
N HIS A 183 2.15 25.60 2.14
CA HIS A 183 3.46 25.99 1.62
C HIS A 183 4.42 26.62 2.65
N GLU A 184 3.91 27.05 3.80
CA GLU A 184 4.64 27.65 4.92
C GLU A 184 4.95 26.62 6.03
N PHE A 185 4.44 25.38 5.93
CA PHE A 185 4.53 24.38 6.98
C PHE A 185 5.94 23.83 7.17
N ASP A 186 6.32 23.61 8.44
CA ASP A 186 7.45 22.77 8.79
C ASP A 186 7.19 21.28 8.45
N PRO A 187 8.23 20.43 8.38
CA PRO A 187 8.08 19.01 8.07
C PRO A 187 7.09 18.23 8.94
N CYS A 188 7.03 18.51 10.25
CA CYS A 188 6.15 17.81 11.19
C CYS A 188 4.70 18.23 10.99
N THR A 189 4.43 19.54 10.86
CA THR A 189 3.09 20.05 10.54
C THR A 189 2.61 19.53 9.18
N ALA A 190 3.48 19.43 8.17
CA ALA A 190 3.14 18.88 6.86
C ALA A 190 2.78 17.38 6.90
N ILE A 191 3.50 16.58 7.69
CA ILE A 191 3.18 15.17 7.93
C ILE A 191 1.83 15.06 8.66
N ASN A 192 1.66 15.79 9.76
CA ASN A 192 0.47 15.71 10.60
C ASN A 192 -0.80 16.20 9.89
N PHE A 193 -0.73 17.29 9.11
CA PHE A 193 -1.86 17.75 8.28
C PHE A 193 -2.23 16.73 7.18
N THR A 194 -1.22 16.08 6.59
CA THR A 194 -1.44 15.02 5.58
C THR A 194 -2.05 13.76 6.20
N PHE A 195 -1.67 13.42 7.44
CA PHE A 195 -2.30 12.34 8.21
C PHE A 195 -3.77 12.67 8.53
N LEU A 196 -4.11 13.93 8.87
CA LEU A 196 -5.51 14.34 9.00
C LEU A 196 -6.30 14.10 7.70
N ILE A 197 -5.76 14.54 6.55
CA ILE A 197 -6.40 14.36 5.24
C ILE A 197 -6.57 12.88 4.88
N HIS A 198 -5.56 12.04 5.19
CA HIS A 198 -5.65 10.58 5.02
C HIS A 198 -6.84 9.99 5.78
N GLU A 199 -6.96 10.28 7.08
CA GLU A 199 -8.04 9.77 7.92
C GLU A 199 -9.41 10.31 7.50
N ILE A 200 -9.47 11.57 7.04
CA ILE A 200 -10.70 12.18 6.54
C ILE A 200 -11.21 11.47 5.28
N ILE A 201 -10.32 11.19 4.32
CA ILE A 201 -10.68 10.51 3.06
C ILE A 201 -10.99 9.02 3.30
N THR A 202 -10.22 8.33 4.16
CA THR A 202 -10.26 6.86 4.26
C THR A 202 -11.17 6.31 5.36
N ARG A 203 -11.49 7.09 6.41
CA ARG A 203 -12.21 6.59 7.60
C ARG A 203 -13.42 7.43 8.02
N ILE A 204 -13.32 8.76 7.96
CA ILE A 204 -14.40 9.67 8.39
C ILE A 204 -15.42 9.91 7.26
N ALA A 205 -14.94 10.08 6.03
CA ALA A 205 -15.69 10.03 4.78
C ALA A 205 -16.94 10.95 4.68
N THR A 206 -16.98 12.07 5.40
CA THR A 206 -18.06 13.06 5.32
C THR A 206 -18.11 13.73 3.94
N GLN A 207 -19.27 13.72 3.27
CA GLN A 207 -19.39 14.14 1.86
C GLN A 207 -18.96 15.59 1.62
N GLU A 208 -19.29 16.51 2.53
CA GLU A 208 -18.90 17.92 2.47
C GLU A 208 -17.38 18.10 2.52
N LEU A 209 -16.70 17.30 3.35
CA LEU A 209 -15.24 17.32 3.51
C LEU A 209 -14.56 16.65 2.30
N ILE A 210 -15.09 15.53 1.81
CA ILE A 210 -14.64 14.88 0.57
C ILE A 210 -14.76 15.87 -0.60
N ASN A 211 -15.93 16.52 -0.79
CA ASN A 211 -16.17 17.47 -1.86
C ASN A 211 -15.17 18.65 -1.81
N PHE A 212 -14.78 19.11 -0.62
CA PHE A 212 -13.73 20.11 -0.48
C PHE A 212 -12.34 19.58 -0.84
N LEU A 213 -11.98 18.37 -0.39
CA LEU A 213 -10.68 17.75 -0.66
C LEU A 213 -10.49 17.37 -2.14
N LEU A 214 -11.56 17.05 -2.84
CA LEU A 214 -11.58 16.81 -4.29
C LEU A 214 -11.69 18.11 -5.13
N SER A 215 -11.79 19.29 -4.48
CA SER A 215 -11.99 20.56 -5.17
C SER A 215 -10.74 21.07 -5.89
N ARG A 216 -10.95 21.85 -6.95
CA ARG A 216 -9.88 22.52 -7.72
C ARG A 216 -8.93 23.33 -6.86
N LYS A 217 -9.37 23.93 -5.74
CA LYS A 217 -8.48 24.67 -4.82
C LYS A 217 -7.41 23.74 -4.22
N VAL A 218 -7.81 22.56 -3.75
CA VAL A 218 -6.92 21.60 -3.09
C VAL A 218 -5.95 20.98 -4.10
N ILE A 219 -6.46 20.56 -5.27
CA ILE A 219 -5.64 19.98 -6.34
C ILE A 219 -4.60 20.99 -6.84
N ALA A 220 -5.03 22.21 -7.18
CA ALA A 220 -4.13 23.25 -7.69
C ALA A 220 -3.04 23.63 -6.68
N LYS A 221 -3.39 23.82 -5.39
CA LYS A 221 -2.41 24.17 -4.36
C LYS A 221 -1.44 23.01 -4.05
N SER A 222 -1.89 21.76 -4.18
CA SER A 222 -1.02 20.59 -4.03
C SER A 222 -0.04 20.45 -5.21
N LEU A 223 -0.46 20.79 -6.43
CA LEU A 223 0.43 20.84 -7.61
C LEU A 223 1.41 22.01 -7.53
N GLU A 224 0.97 23.19 -7.09
CA GLU A 224 1.82 24.38 -6.85
C GLU A 224 2.96 24.06 -5.85
N ILE A 225 2.62 23.45 -4.70
CA ILE A 225 3.59 23.04 -3.69
C ILE A 225 4.52 21.94 -4.20
N LEU A 226 4.01 21.03 -5.04
CA LEU A 226 4.79 19.95 -5.62
C LEU A 226 5.84 20.47 -6.63
N ASP A 227 5.48 21.45 -7.46
CA ASP A 227 6.36 22.02 -8.49
C ASP A 227 7.46 22.92 -7.89
N ASP A 228 7.18 23.68 -6.82
CA ASP A 228 8.15 24.59 -6.20
C ASP A 228 9.36 23.86 -5.56
N CYS A 229 10.46 23.83 -6.29
CA CYS A 229 11.71 23.18 -5.90
C CYS A 229 12.42 23.82 -4.70
N ARG A 230 11.98 25.01 -4.24
CA ARG A 230 12.52 25.70 -3.07
C ARG A 230 11.94 25.18 -1.74
N LEU A 231 10.78 24.52 -1.80
CA LEU A 231 10.11 23.96 -0.61
C LEU A 231 10.77 22.66 -0.15
N SER A 232 10.67 22.36 1.14
CA SER A 232 11.31 21.18 1.71
C SER A 232 10.80 19.88 1.08
N PHE A 233 11.69 18.90 0.91
CA PHE A 233 11.36 17.59 0.34
C PHE A 233 10.17 16.93 1.04
N ILE A 234 10.04 17.08 2.36
CA ILE A 234 8.96 16.50 3.16
C ILE A 234 7.62 17.20 2.87
N VAL A 235 7.60 18.53 2.72
CA VAL A 235 6.39 19.27 2.30
C VAL A 235 5.95 18.82 0.90
N ARG A 236 6.89 18.73 -0.06
CA ARG A 236 6.62 18.28 -1.44
C ARG A 236 6.13 16.82 -1.50
N LYS A 237 6.73 15.90 -0.71
CA LYS A 237 6.29 14.49 -0.56
C LYS A 237 4.87 14.40 0.00
N ASN A 238 4.51 15.28 0.93
CA ASN A 238 3.18 15.31 1.51
C ASN A 238 2.11 15.88 0.56
N ALA A 239 2.44 16.91 -0.23
CA ALA A 239 1.57 17.37 -1.31
C ALA A 239 1.34 16.29 -2.39
N ALA A 240 2.39 15.55 -2.77
CA ALA A 240 2.26 14.37 -3.63
C ALA A 240 1.41 13.25 -2.98
N HIS A 241 1.50 13.06 -1.65
CA HIS A 241 0.67 12.08 -0.96
C HIS A 241 -0.82 12.45 -1.01
N ILE A 242 -1.17 13.72 -0.85
CA ILE A 242 -2.56 14.21 -0.97
C ILE A 242 -3.09 14.01 -2.39
N LEU A 243 -2.29 14.33 -3.42
CA LEU A 243 -2.65 14.02 -4.82
C LEU A 243 -2.80 12.52 -5.07
N SER A 244 -1.99 11.68 -4.42
CA SER A 244 -2.15 10.23 -4.49
C SER A 244 -3.50 9.79 -3.90
N LEU A 245 -3.87 10.28 -2.71
CA LEU A 245 -5.17 9.94 -2.08
C LEU A 245 -6.36 10.37 -2.95
N ILE A 246 -6.29 11.56 -3.58
CA ILE A 246 -7.32 12.05 -4.52
C ILE A 246 -7.39 11.16 -5.77
N SER A 247 -6.24 10.79 -6.36
CA SER A 247 -6.21 9.89 -7.52
C SER A 247 -6.69 8.47 -7.19
N ASN A 248 -6.37 7.96 -5.99
CA ASN A 248 -6.81 6.66 -5.51
C ASN A 248 -8.33 6.62 -5.31
N PHE A 249 -8.92 7.67 -4.72
CA PHE A 249 -10.37 7.81 -4.56
C PHE A 249 -11.10 7.57 -5.89
N TYR A 250 -10.70 8.27 -6.96
CA TYR A 250 -11.28 8.05 -8.29
C TYR A 250 -10.93 6.67 -8.88
N SER A 251 -9.73 6.14 -8.62
CA SER A 251 -9.31 4.83 -9.15
C SER A 251 -10.12 3.66 -8.60
N LEU A 252 -10.62 3.75 -7.36
CA LEU A 252 -11.33 2.66 -6.72
C LEU A 252 -12.68 2.37 -7.39
N ASP A 253 -13.42 3.42 -7.75
CA ASP A 253 -14.74 3.34 -8.38
C ASP A 253 -14.66 3.23 -9.92
N LEU A 254 -13.59 3.74 -10.54
CA LEU A 254 -13.45 3.81 -12.00
C LEU A 254 -12.52 2.74 -12.60
N GLN A 255 -11.85 1.91 -11.79
CA GLN A 255 -11.12 0.77 -12.30
C GLN A 255 -12.06 -0.29 -12.88
N ASN A 256 -11.60 -0.99 -13.92
CA ASN A 256 -12.26 -2.18 -14.45
C ASN A 256 -13.74 -1.97 -14.87
N LEU A 257 -14.10 -0.76 -15.30
CA LEU A 257 -15.30 -0.53 -16.10
C LEU A 257 -15.10 -1.09 -17.51
N TYR A 258 -16.11 -1.79 -18.05
CA TYR A 258 -16.16 -2.20 -19.45
C TYR A 258 -16.52 -1.00 -20.33
N LEU A 259 -15.61 -0.58 -21.21
CA LEU A 259 -15.75 0.67 -21.95
C LEU A 259 -16.85 0.65 -23.03
N ASP A 260 -17.23 -0.54 -23.48
CA ASP A 260 -18.27 -0.74 -24.51
C ASP A 260 -19.69 -0.84 -23.89
N GLU A 261 -19.83 -0.73 -22.57
CA GLU A 261 -21.14 -0.68 -21.89
C GLU A 261 -21.67 0.76 -21.76
N PRO A 262 -22.91 1.06 -22.19
CA PRO A 262 -23.51 2.40 -22.05
C PRO A 262 -23.61 2.92 -20.60
N SER A 263 -23.65 2.02 -19.62
CA SER A 263 -23.54 2.35 -18.19
C SER A 263 -22.21 3.05 -17.88
N SER A 264 -21.09 2.49 -18.36
CA SER A 264 -19.74 3.01 -18.15
C SER A 264 -19.55 4.38 -18.80
N GLU A 265 -20.13 4.61 -19.99
CA GLU A 265 -20.04 5.90 -20.70
C GLU A 265 -20.51 7.06 -19.81
N SER A 266 -21.69 6.93 -19.19
CA SER A 266 -22.25 7.96 -18.29
C SER A 266 -21.39 8.24 -17.05
N ILE A 267 -20.74 7.19 -16.52
CA ILE A 267 -19.83 7.29 -15.36
C ILE A 267 -18.54 8.02 -15.78
N ILE A 268 -18.00 7.69 -16.96
CA ILE A 268 -16.79 8.30 -17.52
C ILE A 268 -17.04 9.76 -17.88
N GLU A 269 -18.17 10.11 -18.49
CA GLU A 269 -18.54 11.52 -18.73
C GLU A 269 -18.63 12.32 -17.43
N THR A 270 -19.21 11.73 -16.38
CA THR A 270 -19.27 12.33 -15.04
C THR A 270 -17.87 12.54 -14.46
N PHE A 271 -16.97 11.57 -14.60
CA PHE A 271 -15.58 11.70 -14.20
C PHE A 271 -14.83 12.81 -14.98
N ARG A 272 -14.99 12.89 -16.31
CA ARG A 272 -14.40 13.95 -17.14
C ARG A 272 -14.90 15.36 -16.77
N GLN A 273 -16.06 15.45 -16.11
CA GLN A 273 -16.58 16.71 -15.58
C GLN A 273 -15.99 17.12 -14.21
N THR A 274 -15.22 16.26 -13.52
CA THR A 274 -14.63 16.58 -12.21
C THR A 274 -13.56 17.67 -12.25
N ASP A 275 -13.38 18.37 -11.13
CA ASP A 275 -12.27 19.31 -10.93
C ASP A 275 -10.90 18.63 -11.05
N PHE A 276 -10.77 17.38 -10.60
CA PHE A 276 -9.56 16.57 -10.75
C PHE A 276 -9.18 16.41 -12.22
N TYR A 277 -10.10 15.90 -13.04
CA TYR A 277 -9.86 15.69 -14.47
C TYR A 277 -9.47 16.97 -15.24
N LYS A 278 -10.03 18.11 -14.82
CA LYS A 278 -9.84 19.42 -15.45
C LYS A 278 -8.60 20.18 -14.95
N THR A 279 -8.08 19.85 -13.78
CA THR A 279 -7.01 20.59 -13.09
C THR A 279 -5.69 19.82 -13.00
N PHE A 280 -5.74 18.49 -13.01
CA PHE A 280 -4.56 17.66 -12.81
C PHE A 280 -3.60 17.72 -14.00
N ASP A 281 -2.36 18.14 -13.76
CA ASP A 281 -1.29 18.16 -14.78
C ASP A 281 -0.23 17.08 -14.51
N ILE A 282 -0.18 16.10 -15.42
CA ILE A 282 0.81 15.02 -15.42
C ILE A 282 2.23 15.52 -15.80
N GLN A 283 2.35 16.67 -16.46
CA GLN A 283 3.64 17.22 -16.87
C GLN A 283 4.50 17.66 -15.67
N ILE A 284 3.89 18.12 -14.56
CA ILE A 284 4.59 18.43 -13.30
C ILE A 284 5.25 17.16 -12.73
N ILE A 285 4.50 16.05 -12.65
CA ILE A 285 5.02 14.74 -12.21
C ILE A 285 6.17 14.28 -13.12
N LYS A 286 5.98 14.39 -14.44
CA LYS A 286 6.99 14.04 -15.44
C LYS A 286 8.28 14.85 -15.27
N ASN A 287 8.18 16.18 -15.05
CA ASN A 287 9.34 17.04 -14.84
C ASN A 287 10.16 16.56 -13.62
N ILE A 288 9.51 16.36 -12.47
CA ILE A 288 10.20 15.99 -11.22
C ILE A 288 10.83 14.59 -11.31
N LEU A 289 10.17 13.64 -11.98
CA LEU A 289 10.76 12.32 -12.24
C LEU A 289 11.91 12.38 -13.25
N ASN A 290 11.84 13.28 -14.24
CA ASN A 290 12.94 13.52 -15.18
C ASN A 290 14.15 14.16 -14.49
N ASP A 291 13.94 15.09 -13.56
CA ASP A 291 15.02 15.69 -12.76
C ASP A 291 15.70 14.64 -11.87
N ALA A 292 14.96 13.68 -11.33
CA ALA A 292 15.52 12.53 -10.62
C ALA A 292 16.25 11.52 -11.56
N LEU A 293 15.92 11.50 -12.85
CA LEU A 293 16.62 10.69 -13.86
C LEU A 293 17.92 11.35 -14.33
N LEU A 294 17.91 12.67 -14.52
CA LEU A 294 19.08 13.46 -14.94
C LEU A 294 20.10 13.62 -13.82
N ASN A 295 19.66 14.03 -12.63
CA ASN A 295 20.56 14.18 -11.48
C ASN A 295 20.91 12.81 -10.87
N ASN A 296 22.08 12.68 -10.25
CA ASN A 296 22.50 11.45 -9.55
C ASN A 296 22.01 11.43 -8.08
N CYS A 297 20.80 11.93 -7.85
CA CYS A 297 20.11 11.86 -6.57
C CYS A 297 19.58 10.43 -6.30
N ARG A 298 19.54 10.01 -5.04
CA ARG A 298 18.86 8.76 -4.66
C ARG A 298 17.34 8.91 -4.86
N LEU A 299 16.67 7.84 -5.29
CA LEU A 299 15.20 7.77 -5.32
C LEU A 299 14.64 7.77 -3.89
N GLY A 300 14.09 8.91 -3.47
CA GLY A 300 13.39 9.07 -2.19
C GLY A 300 11.88 8.87 -2.28
N LEU A 301 11.20 8.90 -1.13
CA LEU A 301 9.76 8.68 -0.99
C LEU A 301 8.86 9.56 -1.88
N LEU A 302 9.31 10.75 -2.27
CA LEU A 302 8.63 11.60 -3.26
C LEU A 302 8.45 10.88 -4.60
N ALA A 303 9.51 10.26 -5.14
CA ALA A 303 9.44 9.55 -6.43
C ALA A 303 8.52 8.33 -6.35
N VAL A 304 8.47 7.65 -5.21
CA VAL A 304 7.52 6.55 -4.94
C VAL A 304 6.07 7.06 -4.96
N LYS A 305 5.77 8.18 -4.28
CA LYS A 305 4.42 8.78 -4.33
C LYS A 305 4.05 9.35 -5.69
N LEU A 306 5.01 9.82 -6.47
CA LEU A 306 4.78 10.21 -7.87
C LEU A 306 4.41 9.01 -8.77
N VAL A 307 5.05 7.85 -8.58
CA VAL A 307 4.66 6.60 -9.27
C VAL A 307 3.31 6.09 -8.77
N GLU A 308 3.00 6.21 -7.47
CA GLU A 308 1.71 5.83 -6.89
C GLU A 308 0.54 6.60 -7.54
N ILE A 309 0.70 7.91 -7.78
CA ILE A 309 -0.28 8.70 -8.56
C ILE A 309 -0.43 8.16 -9.99
N VAL A 310 0.68 7.83 -10.67
CA VAL A 310 0.62 7.32 -12.06
C VAL A 310 -0.06 5.95 -12.13
N ASP A 311 0.16 5.06 -11.17
CA ASP A 311 -0.52 3.78 -11.07
C ASP A 311 -2.04 3.96 -10.85
N ASN A 312 -2.46 4.83 -9.94
CA ASN A 312 -3.87 5.17 -9.73
C ASN A 312 -4.54 5.71 -11.01
N LEU A 313 -3.84 6.55 -11.78
CA LEU A 313 -4.30 7.09 -13.05
C LEU A 313 -4.33 6.05 -14.19
N VAL A 314 -3.43 5.05 -14.16
CA VAL A 314 -3.45 3.87 -15.04
C VAL A 314 -4.66 2.97 -14.76
N ARG A 315 -5.09 2.88 -13.49
CA ARG A 315 -6.24 2.06 -13.05
C ARG A 315 -7.59 2.59 -13.56
N ILE A 316 -7.80 3.90 -13.54
CA ILE A 316 -9.05 4.56 -14.00
C ILE A 316 -9.36 4.18 -15.46
N SER A 317 -10.56 3.66 -15.74
CA SER A 317 -11.06 3.33 -17.09
C SER A 317 -11.43 4.58 -17.91
N ASP A 318 -10.45 5.37 -18.37
CA ASP A 318 -10.70 6.43 -19.37
C ASP A 318 -9.59 6.49 -20.45
N ILE A 319 -9.99 6.24 -21.70
CA ILE A 319 -9.10 6.33 -22.87
C ILE A 319 -8.57 7.75 -23.06
N GLU A 320 -9.35 8.81 -22.76
CA GLU A 320 -8.86 10.18 -22.94
C GLU A 320 -7.78 10.53 -21.90
N LEU A 321 -7.98 10.13 -20.63
CA LEU A 321 -6.97 10.19 -19.57
C LEU A 321 -5.69 9.45 -19.97
N TRP A 322 -5.81 8.19 -20.41
CA TRP A 322 -4.65 7.39 -20.79
C TRP A 322 -3.89 8.00 -21.96
N ASN A 323 -4.59 8.58 -22.94
CA ASN A 323 -3.96 9.33 -24.03
C ASN A 323 -3.24 10.61 -23.54
N LYS A 324 -3.73 11.30 -22.50
CA LYS A 324 -3.03 12.45 -21.89
C LYS A 324 -1.75 12.00 -21.19
N ILE A 325 -1.82 10.92 -20.41
CA ILE A 325 -0.66 10.35 -19.70
C ILE A 325 0.37 9.81 -20.70
N ASP A 326 -0.06 9.09 -21.73
CA ASP A 326 0.84 8.55 -22.75
C ASP A 326 1.58 9.66 -23.52
N LYS A 327 0.88 10.74 -23.91
CA LYS A 327 1.48 11.91 -24.58
C LYS A 327 2.52 12.64 -23.72
N SER A 328 2.45 12.51 -22.39
CA SER A 328 3.49 13.05 -21.50
C SER A 328 4.81 12.27 -21.56
N ASN A 329 4.80 11.01 -22.01
CA ASN A 329 5.89 10.04 -21.89
C ASN A 329 6.38 9.78 -20.44
N VAL A 330 5.59 10.08 -19.40
CA VAL A 330 5.97 9.81 -17.99
C VAL A 330 6.33 8.33 -17.74
N MET A 331 5.64 7.40 -18.41
CA MET A 331 5.92 5.96 -18.33
C MET A 331 7.32 5.59 -18.83
N GLU A 332 7.84 6.29 -19.85
CA GLU A 332 9.20 6.07 -20.37
C GLU A 332 10.25 6.47 -19.33
N ILE A 333 10.03 7.59 -18.64
CA ILE A 333 10.90 8.08 -17.57
C ILE A 333 10.86 7.12 -16.37
N ILE A 334 9.70 6.60 -15.98
CA ILE A 334 9.57 5.59 -14.91
C ILE A 334 10.38 4.32 -15.25
N LEU A 335 10.26 3.80 -16.48
CA LEU A 335 11.03 2.63 -16.91
C LEU A 335 12.54 2.91 -16.99
N ASN A 336 12.95 4.11 -17.37
CA ASN A 336 14.36 4.51 -17.37
C ASN A 336 14.90 4.73 -15.94
N LEU A 337 14.09 5.18 -14.99
CA LEU A 337 14.43 5.20 -13.57
C LEU A 337 14.65 3.79 -13.01
N VAL A 338 13.81 2.81 -13.38
CA VAL A 338 14.03 1.39 -13.01
C VAL A 338 15.37 0.87 -13.55
N LYS A 339 15.76 1.25 -14.78
CA LYS A 339 17.09 0.90 -15.34
C LYS A 339 18.26 1.57 -14.62
N LYS A 340 18.11 2.84 -14.22
CA LYS A 340 19.16 3.61 -13.54
C LYS A 340 19.36 3.17 -12.09
N PHE A 341 18.27 2.85 -11.39
CA PHE A 341 18.24 2.58 -9.96
C PHE A 341 17.83 1.13 -9.62
N LYS A 342 18.49 0.15 -10.27
CA LYS A 342 18.17 -1.30 -10.20
C LYS A 342 18.11 -1.91 -8.79
N ASN A 343 18.69 -1.22 -7.79
CA ASN A 343 18.76 -1.67 -6.40
C ASN A 343 17.77 -0.91 -5.48
N SER A 344 16.76 -0.23 -6.05
CA SER A 344 15.76 0.53 -5.30
C SER A 344 14.49 -0.29 -5.09
N ASP A 345 14.57 -1.31 -4.22
CA ASP A 345 13.56 -2.36 -4.03
C ASP A 345 12.13 -1.82 -3.87
N ILE A 346 11.93 -0.76 -3.08
CA ILE A 346 10.62 -0.16 -2.85
C ILE A 346 10.06 0.47 -4.14
N PHE A 347 10.85 1.30 -4.84
CA PHE A 347 10.42 1.93 -6.09
C PHE A 347 10.14 0.88 -7.17
N ILE A 348 11.02 -0.11 -7.30
CA ILE A 348 10.89 -1.20 -8.26
C ILE A 348 9.66 -2.06 -7.97
N SER A 349 9.36 -2.35 -6.70
CA SER A 349 8.14 -3.05 -6.27
C SER A 349 6.86 -2.30 -6.66
N TYR A 350 6.82 -0.97 -6.45
CA TYR A 350 5.69 -0.14 -6.89
C TYR A 350 5.49 -0.18 -8.41
N VAL A 351 6.57 -0.03 -9.20
CA VAL A 351 6.47 -0.15 -10.67
C VAL A 351 6.06 -1.58 -11.07
N ASN A 352 6.51 -2.62 -10.36
CA ASN A 352 6.08 -4.01 -10.60
C ASN A 352 4.57 -4.16 -10.51
N ASN A 353 3.97 -3.63 -9.45
CA ASN A 353 2.54 -3.82 -9.17
C ASN A 353 1.67 -3.09 -10.20
N MET A 354 2.16 -1.96 -10.75
CA MET A 354 1.56 -1.28 -11.91
C MET A 354 1.69 -2.11 -13.19
N ILE A 355 2.87 -2.65 -13.50
CA ILE A 355 3.09 -3.49 -14.68
C ILE A 355 2.25 -4.78 -14.62
N ILE A 356 2.24 -5.48 -13.49
CA ILE A 356 1.42 -6.68 -13.25
C ILE A 356 -0.05 -6.36 -13.47
N PHE A 357 -0.57 -5.29 -12.85
CA PHE A 357 -1.96 -4.89 -13.03
C PHE A 357 -2.31 -4.62 -14.50
N ILE A 358 -1.43 -3.99 -15.28
CA ILE A 358 -1.66 -3.74 -16.71
C ILE A 358 -1.73 -5.06 -17.51
N LEU A 359 -0.88 -6.03 -17.18
CA LEU A 359 -0.86 -7.34 -17.83
C LEU A 359 -2.11 -8.16 -17.46
N ASP A 360 -2.40 -8.32 -16.17
CA ASP A 360 -3.57 -9.03 -15.65
C ASP A 360 -4.88 -8.44 -16.19
N ARG A 361 -4.98 -7.12 -16.26
CA ARG A 361 -6.16 -6.40 -16.77
C ARG A 361 -6.42 -6.70 -18.25
N ALA A 362 -5.37 -6.78 -19.07
CA ALA A 362 -5.48 -7.14 -20.49
C ALA A 362 -5.88 -8.62 -20.69
N ILE A 363 -5.54 -9.51 -19.75
CA ILE A 363 -6.02 -10.91 -19.73
C ILE A 363 -7.47 -10.99 -19.22
N SER A 364 -7.96 -9.99 -18.48
CA SER A 364 -9.27 -9.98 -17.80
C SER A 364 -10.41 -9.29 -18.57
N ASP A 365 -10.35 -9.28 -19.91
CA ASP A 365 -11.37 -8.71 -20.82
C ASP A 365 -11.58 -7.19 -20.76
N PHE A 366 -10.82 -6.47 -19.93
CA PHE A 366 -10.80 -5.01 -19.92
C PHE A 366 -9.86 -4.46 -20.99
N HIS A 367 -10.17 -3.26 -21.49
CA HIS A 367 -9.46 -2.63 -22.60
C HIS A 367 -7.92 -2.62 -22.42
N PRO A 368 -7.14 -3.27 -23.30
CA PRO A 368 -5.72 -3.57 -23.09
C PRO A 368 -4.78 -2.37 -23.40
N PHE A 369 -5.26 -1.13 -23.27
CA PHE A 369 -4.56 0.06 -23.81
C PHE A 369 -3.10 0.15 -23.36
N TRP A 370 -2.88 0.12 -22.04
CA TRP A 370 -1.53 0.22 -21.47
C TRP A 370 -0.65 -0.96 -21.83
N CYS A 371 -1.21 -2.16 -21.97
CA CYS A 371 -0.49 -3.35 -22.39
C CYS A 371 0.00 -3.21 -23.84
N VAL A 372 -0.85 -2.70 -24.75
CA VAL A 372 -0.46 -2.36 -26.12
C VAL A 372 0.67 -1.32 -26.12
N GLN A 373 0.57 -0.23 -25.37
CA GLN A 373 1.63 0.79 -25.32
C GLN A 373 2.95 0.25 -24.76
N ILE A 374 2.89 -0.60 -23.72
CA ILE A 374 4.05 -1.24 -23.10
C ILE A 374 4.84 -2.11 -24.09
N PHE A 375 4.15 -2.86 -24.96
CA PHE A 375 4.83 -3.71 -25.94
C PHE A 375 5.16 -3.01 -27.27
N THR A 376 4.36 -2.03 -27.72
CA THR A 376 4.56 -1.31 -28.99
C THR A 376 5.51 -0.10 -28.87
N LYS A 377 5.15 0.89 -28.05
CA LYS A 377 5.82 2.18 -27.88
C LYS A 377 7.03 2.06 -26.97
N TYR A 378 6.81 1.58 -25.73
CA TYR A 378 7.87 1.47 -24.73
C TYR A 378 8.74 0.22 -24.89
N LYS A 379 8.27 -0.79 -25.65
CA LYS A 379 9.00 -2.03 -25.99
C LYS A 379 9.59 -2.75 -24.76
N LEU A 380 8.83 -2.89 -23.68
CA LEU A 380 9.30 -3.42 -22.40
C LEU A 380 10.05 -4.76 -22.53
N HIS A 381 9.53 -5.66 -23.37
CA HIS A 381 10.11 -6.95 -23.73
C HIS A 381 11.53 -6.89 -24.34
N ALA A 382 11.99 -5.71 -24.76
CA ALA A 382 13.31 -5.44 -25.34
C ALA A 382 14.21 -4.58 -24.43
N GLN A 383 13.73 -4.17 -23.24
CA GLN A 383 14.45 -3.25 -22.35
C GLN A 383 15.49 -3.93 -21.42
N GLN A 384 15.65 -5.26 -21.50
CA GLN A 384 16.57 -6.06 -20.69
C GLN A 384 16.33 -5.99 -19.16
N ILE A 385 15.15 -5.54 -18.71
CA ILE A 385 14.82 -5.44 -17.29
C ILE A 385 14.37 -6.82 -16.78
N MET A 386 15.35 -7.66 -16.40
CA MET A 386 15.17 -9.05 -15.95
C MET A 386 14.03 -9.24 -14.95
N PHE A 387 13.84 -8.28 -14.04
CA PHE A 387 12.79 -8.25 -13.04
C PHE A 387 11.35 -8.34 -13.62
N PHE A 388 11.08 -7.72 -14.78
CA PHE A 388 9.76 -7.81 -15.43
C PHE A 388 9.62 -9.07 -16.31
N ASN A 389 10.72 -9.71 -16.72
CA ASN A 389 10.67 -10.81 -17.70
C ASN A 389 9.78 -11.97 -17.22
N ARG A 390 9.81 -12.33 -15.93
CA ARG A 390 8.91 -13.36 -15.36
C ARG A 390 7.43 -13.04 -15.58
N GLN A 391 7.03 -11.78 -15.38
CA GLN A 391 5.64 -11.34 -15.57
C GLN A 391 5.24 -11.41 -17.06
N ILE A 392 6.16 -11.05 -17.96
CA ILE A 392 5.94 -11.15 -19.42
C ILE A 392 5.84 -12.63 -19.87
N ILE A 393 6.59 -13.57 -19.27
CA ILE A 393 6.45 -15.01 -19.54
C ILE A 393 5.06 -15.51 -19.13
N ILE A 394 4.64 -15.23 -17.89
CA ILE A 394 3.33 -15.64 -17.35
C ILE A 394 2.20 -15.06 -18.21
N PHE A 395 2.25 -13.76 -18.49
CA PHE A 395 1.30 -13.06 -19.36
C PHE A 395 1.27 -13.68 -20.77
N GLN A 396 2.42 -13.99 -21.39
CA GLN A 396 2.44 -14.59 -22.73
C GLN A 396 1.77 -15.98 -22.74
N GLN A 397 2.02 -16.81 -21.73
CA GLN A 397 1.39 -18.13 -21.62
C GLN A 397 -0.14 -18.00 -21.50
N GLN A 398 -0.63 -17.08 -20.64
CA GLN A 398 -2.05 -16.80 -20.48
C GLN A 398 -2.68 -16.24 -21.78
N LEU A 399 -2.01 -15.28 -22.43
CA LEU A 399 -2.43 -14.66 -23.68
C LEU A 399 -2.59 -15.70 -24.80
N GLN A 400 -1.63 -16.61 -24.95
CA GLN A 400 -1.69 -17.70 -25.93
C GLN A 400 -2.87 -18.64 -25.68
N VAL A 401 -3.09 -19.05 -24.43
CA VAL A 401 -4.26 -19.87 -24.07
C VAL A 401 -5.57 -19.14 -24.37
N LYS A 402 -5.66 -17.85 -24.05
CA LYS A 402 -6.88 -17.06 -24.25
C LYS A 402 -7.23 -16.87 -25.73
N LEU A 403 -6.24 -16.48 -26.54
CA LEU A 403 -6.37 -16.31 -27.99
C LEU A 403 -6.82 -17.60 -28.71
N ILE A 404 -6.40 -18.76 -28.22
CA ILE A 404 -6.81 -20.08 -28.76
C ILE A 404 -8.21 -20.47 -28.28
N ARG A 405 -8.54 -20.19 -27.01
CA ARG A 405 -9.77 -20.64 -26.36
C ARG A 405 -11.00 -19.84 -26.80
N ASP A 406 -10.89 -18.52 -26.78
CA ASP A 406 -12.04 -17.62 -26.87
C ASP A 406 -12.17 -16.99 -28.29
N SER A 407 -11.07 -16.97 -29.06
CA SER A 407 -10.97 -16.57 -30.48
C SER A 407 -11.89 -15.39 -30.86
N ASP A 408 -12.88 -15.63 -31.71
CA ASP A 408 -13.72 -14.64 -32.38
C ASP A 408 -14.68 -13.92 -31.42
N PHE A 409 -14.83 -14.42 -30.19
CA PHE A 409 -15.66 -13.85 -29.13
C PHE A 409 -14.87 -13.01 -28.11
N LEU A 410 -13.53 -12.93 -28.27
CA LEU A 410 -12.65 -12.24 -27.34
C LEU A 410 -12.67 -10.70 -27.55
N PRO A 411 -13.04 -9.89 -26.53
CA PRO A 411 -12.88 -8.44 -26.58
C PRO A 411 -11.43 -8.04 -26.90
N TYR A 412 -11.27 -7.06 -27.78
CA TYR A 412 -9.96 -6.52 -28.19
C TYR A 412 -9.00 -7.59 -28.77
N TYR A 413 -9.53 -8.61 -29.46
CA TYR A 413 -8.75 -9.69 -30.09
C TYR A 413 -7.61 -9.17 -30.98
N ASN A 414 -7.82 -8.09 -31.73
CA ASN A 414 -6.82 -7.53 -32.63
C ASN A 414 -5.61 -6.95 -31.88
N GLU A 415 -5.88 -6.23 -30.80
CA GLU A 415 -4.90 -5.62 -29.89
C GLU A 415 -4.10 -6.71 -29.15
N LEU A 416 -4.78 -7.74 -28.67
CA LEU A 416 -4.18 -8.90 -28.01
C LEU A 416 -3.33 -9.74 -28.99
N MET A 417 -3.80 -9.94 -30.22
CA MET A 417 -3.02 -10.53 -31.31
C MET A 417 -1.83 -9.65 -31.73
N GLN A 418 -1.94 -8.33 -31.69
CA GLN A 418 -0.82 -7.43 -31.97
C GLN A 418 0.31 -7.62 -30.94
N ILE A 419 -0.03 -7.69 -29.66
CA ILE A 419 0.93 -7.95 -28.57
C ILE A 419 1.62 -9.31 -28.75
N GLU A 420 0.86 -10.39 -28.98
CA GLU A 420 1.44 -11.72 -29.18
C GLU A 420 2.29 -11.80 -30.46
N ASN A 421 1.92 -11.08 -31.54
CA ASN A 421 2.76 -10.98 -32.74
C ASN A 421 4.07 -10.22 -32.48
N ILE A 422 4.09 -9.23 -31.59
CA ILE A 422 5.32 -8.52 -31.19
C ILE A 422 6.24 -9.47 -30.42
N LEU A 423 5.71 -10.19 -29.43
CA LEU A 423 6.47 -11.18 -28.65
C LEU A 423 6.98 -12.34 -29.52
N LYS A 424 6.17 -12.84 -30.46
CA LYS A 424 6.58 -13.87 -31.45
C LYS A 424 7.65 -13.39 -32.44
N ARG A 425 7.76 -12.09 -32.72
CA ARG A 425 8.74 -11.52 -33.67
C ARG A 425 10.02 -11.04 -33.02
N SER A 426 9.99 -10.64 -31.75
CA SER A 426 11.15 -10.11 -31.05
C SER A 426 12.20 -11.19 -30.76
N GLN A 427 13.33 -11.12 -31.46
CA GLN A 427 14.47 -12.02 -31.26
C GLN A 427 15.06 -11.88 -29.84
N PHE A 428 15.15 -10.64 -29.33
CA PHE A 428 15.64 -10.38 -27.99
C PHE A 428 14.74 -11.00 -26.91
N TRP A 429 13.41 -10.93 -27.10
CA TRP A 429 12.47 -11.58 -26.17
C TRP A 429 12.67 -13.09 -26.12
N LYS A 430 12.83 -13.74 -27.28
CA LYS A 430 13.08 -15.19 -27.36
C LYS A 430 14.33 -15.60 -26.60
N ALA A 431 15.46 -14.94 -26.86
CA ALA A 431 16.71 -15.23 -26.16
C ALA A 431 16.60 -15.02 -24.64
N SER A 432 15.96 -13.92 -24.21
CA SER A 432 15.72 -13.64 -22.77
C SER A 432 14.84 -14.69 -22.11
N LYS A 433 13.79 -15.13 -22.82
CA LYS A 433 12.85 -16.15 -22.34
C LYS A 433 13.54 -17.52 -22.24
N GLU A 434 14.26 -17.94 -23.28
CA GLU A 434 15.01 -19.20 -23.33
C GLU A 434 16.06 -19.27 -22.21
N GLN A 435 16.80 -18.17 -21.96
CA GLN A 435 17.74 -18.07 -20.84
C GLN A 435 17.05 -18.24 -19.47
N ILE A 436 15.85 -17.68 -19.28
CA ILE A 436 15.10 -17.80 -18.02
C ILE A 436 14.49 -19.19 -17.88
N GLU A 437 13.92 -19.76 -18.93
CA GLU A 437 13.36 -21.12 -18.91
C GLU A 437 14.47 -22.15 -18.62
N LEU A 438 15.65 -22.03 -19.25
CA LEU A 438 16.85 -22.83 -18.92
C LEU A 438 17.36 -22.63 -17.48
N TYR A 439 17.33 -21.40 -16.96
CA TYR A 439 17.73 -21.14 -15.57
C TYR A 439 16.74 -21.77 -14.58
N GLU A 440 15.44 -21.64 -14.83
CA GLU A 440 14.39 -22.20 -13.98
C GLU A 440 14.38 -23.73 -14.04
N GLU A 441 14.61 -24.35 -15.20
CA GLU A 441 14.83 -25.81 -15.29
C GLU A 441 16.07 -26.25 -14.49
N ARG A 442 17.22 -25.58 -14.65
CA ARG A 442 18.45 -25.87 -13.87
C ARG A 442 18.26 -25.75 -12.36
N HIS A 443 17.29 -24.97 -11.88
CA HIS A 443 17.01 -24.76 -10.45
C HIS A 443 15.80 -25.55 -9.93
N LYS A 444 14.87 -25.96 -10.80
CA LYS A 444 13.72 -26.83 -10.50
C LYS A 444 14.13 -28.17 -9.89
N TYR A 445 15.28 -28.70 -10.34
CA TYR A 445 15.86 -29.96 -9.86
C TYR A 445 16.82 -29.78 -8.65
N ARG A 446 17.18 -28.54 -8.29
CA ARG A 446 18.11 -28.26 -7.16
C ARG A 446 17.45 -28.25 -5.78
N LEU A 447 16.13 -28.42 -5.71
CA LEU A 447 15.37 -28.55 -4.46
C LEU A 447 14.76 -29.96 -4.34
N GLY A 448 15.62 -30.96 -4.17
CA GLY A 448 15.21 -32.29 -3.70
C GLY A 448 15.38 -33.49 -4.64
N GLU A 449 16.33 -33.47 -5.59
CA GLU A 449 16.72 -34.70 -6.30
C GLU A 449 17.79 -35.51 -5.55
N ASP A 450 17.66 -36.84 -5.61
CA ASP A 450 18.58 -37.82 -5.04
C ASP A 450 19.94 -37.86 -5.76
N SER A 451 20.98 -38.30 -5.05
CA SER A 451 22.37 -38.31 -5.52
C SER A 451 22.72 -39.40 -6.55
N GLU A 452 21.76 -39.91 -7.32
CA GLU A 452 21.94 -41.06 -8.23
C GLU A 452 21.65 -40.76 -9.72
N THR A 453 21.14 -39.57 -10.08
CA THR A 453 21.03 -39.14 -11.48
C THR A 453 22.41 -38.76 -12.06
N PRO A 454 22.88 -39.40 -13.15
CA PRO A 454 24.19 -39.11 -13.71
C PRO A 454 24.20 -37.74 -14.40
N SER A 455 25.19 -36.91 -14.07
CA SER A 455 25.40 -35.60 -14.69
C SER A 455 25.77 -35.74 -16.17
N ILE A 456 24.89 -35.31 -17.06
CA ILE A 456 25.19 -35.19 -18.49
C ILE A 456 25.99 -33.91 -18.71
N ASP A 457 27.31 -34.04 -18.90
CA ASP A 457 28.19 -32.94 -19.27
C ASP A 457 27.85 -32.43 -20.68
N TYR A 458 27.05 -31.36 -20.75
CA TYR A 458 26.92 -30.57 -21.96
C TYR A 458 28.13 -29.62 -22.11
N PRO A 459 28.73 -29.52 -23.30
CA PRO A 459 29.88 -28.65 -23.52
C PRO A 459 29.51 -27.19 -23.28
N ILE A 460 30.28 -26.52 -22.41
CA ILE A 460 30.07 -25.11 -22.09
C ILE A 460 30.45 -24.25 -23.31
N ILE A 461 29.46 -23.85 -24.09
CA ILE A 461 29.61 -22.72 -25.01
C ILE A 461 29.68 -21.47 -24.14
N VAL A 462 30.89 -20.97 -23.91
CA VAL A 462 31.13 -19.70 -23.22
C VAL A 462 30.72 -18.56 -24.18
N SER A 463 29.44 -18.21 -24.17
CA SER A 463 28.98 -16.92 -24.67
C SER A 463 29.40 -15.85 -23.67
N ALA A 464 30.58 -15.26 -23.88
CA ALA A 464 31.14 -14.26 -22.99
C ALA A 464 30.23 -13.02 -22.88
N ILE A 465 29.58 -12.91 -21.73
CA ILE A 465 29.16 -11.64 -21.12
C ILE A 465 29.74 -11.75 -19.71
N ASP A 466 30.76 -10.97 -19.40
CA ASP A 466 31.55 -11.15 -18.19
C ASP A 466 30.76 -10.67 -16.95
N ASP A 467 30.56 -11.58 -15.98
CA ASP A 467 30.11 -11.27 -14.61
C ASP A 467 31.26 -10.64 -13.80
N GLU A 468 31.96 -9.64 -14.36
CA GLU A 468 32.98 -8.86 -13.65
C GLU A 468 32.50 -7.43 -13.40
N CYS A 469 32.00 -7.20 -12.19
CA CYS A 469 31.75 -5.88 -11.66
C CYS A 469 33.09 -5.25 -11.21
N ILE A 470 33.75 -4.54 -12.13
CA ILE A 470 34.96 -3.75 -11.86
C ILE A 470 34.66 -2.28 -12.09
N ASP A 471 34.70 -1.49 -11.01
CA ASP A 471 34.76 -0.03 -11.07
C ASP A 471 36.16 0.41 -11.50
N GLU A 472 36.34 0.94 -12.71
CA GLU A 472 37.44 1.88 -12.96
C GLU A 472 37.12 2.90 -14.07
N ILE A 473 37.48 4.17 -13.84
CA ILE A 473 37.23 5.28 -14.75
C ILE A 473 38.44 5.47 -15.66
N ILE A 474 38.26 5.39 -16.98
CA ILE A 474 39.28 5.77 -17.96
C ILE A 474 38.70 6.81 -18.93
N GLU A 475 39.28 8.01 -18.91
CA GLU A 475 38.97 9.09 -19.86
C GLU A 475 39.47 8.75 -21.28
N PRO A 476 38.80 9.23 -22.35
CA PRO A 476 39.23 8.96 -23.71
C PRO A 476 40.54 9.69 -24.05
N LYS A 477 41.43 9.01 -24.79
CA LYS A 477 42.55 9.62 -25.51
C LYS A 477 42.63 9.11 -26.94
N ASP A 478 43.10 9.99 -27.82
CA ASP A 478 42.93 9.88 -29.26
C ASP A 478 43.86 8.89 -29.97
N ASN A 479 43.36 8.37 -31.11
CA ASN A 479 44.07 8.02 -32.35
C ASN A 479 45.30 7.08 -32.32
N ILE A 480 45.29 6.06 -33.20
CA ILE A 480 46.10 6.01 -34.44
C ILE A 480 45.82 4.70 -35.22
N PHE A 481 45.78 4.79 -36.56
CA PHE A 481 45.76 3.64 -37.49
C PHE A 481 47.16 3.02 -37.66
N ILE A 482 47.23 1.70 -37.91
CA ILE A 482 48.11 1.09 -38.93
C ILE A 482 47.65 -0.34 -39.26
N ASP A 483 47.73 -0.71 -40.54
CA ASP A 483 47.40 -2.03 -41.11
C ASP A 483 48.70 -2.77 -41.51
N CYS A 484 48.75 -4.10 -41.34
CA CYS A 484 49.94 -4.93 -41.58
C CYS A 484 49.62 -6.40 -41.97
N LEU A 485 49.03 -6.59 -43.16
CA LEU A 485 49.47 -7.57 -44.19
C LEU A 485 49.58 -9.09 -43.88
N ASN A 486 48.64 -9.83 -44.50
CA ASN A 486 48.84 -10.98 -45.43
C ASN A 486 49.65 -12.25 -45.03
N ARG A 487 49.00 -13.42 -45.22
CA ARG A 487 49.37 -14.65 -46.00
C ARG A 487 48.72 -15.91 -45.40
N GLN A 488 48.39 -17.02 -46.08
CA GLN A 488 48.15 -17.41 -47.49
C GLN A 488 47.52 -18.84 -47.48
N SER A 489 46.68 -19.21 -48.45
CA SER A 489 46.16 -20.60 -48.62
C SER A 489 46.96 -21.40 -49.66
N PRO A 490 47.04 -22.74 -49.53
CA PRO A 490 46.43 -23.68 -50.49
C PRO A 490 45.68 -24.84 -49.78
N ILE A 491 44.70 -25.58 -50.33
CA ILE A 491 44.39 -26.14 -51.67
C ILE A 491 45.03 -27.52 -51.95
N ASP A 492 44.15 -28.48 -52.27
CA ASP A 492 44.25 -29.81 -52.92
C ASP A 492 45.10 -30.98 -52.35
N SER A 493 44.40 -32.10 -52.10
CA SER A 493 44.70 -33.41 -52.72
C SER A 493 43.50 -34.38 -52.69
N LEU A 494 43.13 -34.98 -53.83
CA LEU A 494 42.05 -35.97 -53.99
C LEU A 494 42.56 -37.43 -53.88
N ASN A 495 41.69 -38.38 -53.47
CA ASN A 495 41.53 -39.77 -53.96
C ASN A 495 40.93 -40.72 -52.90
N ASN A 496 40.23 -41.84 -53.20
CA ASN A 496 39.29 -42.19 -54.30
C ASN A 496 38.67 -43.61 -54.07
N ASN A 497 37.66 -44.00 -54.87
CA ASN A 497 37.07 -45.37 -55.05
C ASN A 497 36.17 -45.90 -53.88
N GLU A 498 34.94 -46.40 -54.09
CA GLU A 498 34.43 -47.64 -54.78
C GLU A 498 34.81 -48.94 -54.01
N ASP A 499 33.99 -50.01 -53.81
CA ASP A 499 32.57 -50.39 -54.05
C ASP A 499 32.31 -51.79 -53.37
N SER A 500 31.12 -52.45 -53.23
CA SER A 500 29.69 -52.22 -53.50
C SER A 500 28.78 -53.30 -52.83
N ASP A 501 27.51 -52.98 -52.54
CA ASP A 501 26.28 -53.84 -52.49
C ASP A 501 26.01 -55.04 -51.52
N GLU A 502 24.69 -55.34 -51.40
CA GLU A 502 23.93 -56.55 -50.96
C GLU A 502 23.82 -57.04 -49.47
N ASP A 503 22.63 -56.73 -48.90
CA ASP A 503 21.57 -57.64 -48.40
C ASP A 503 21.60 -58.47 -47.08
N ASP A 504 20.62 -58.09 -46.24
CA ASP A 504 19.59 -58.87 -45.53
C ASP A 504 19.93 -59.85 -44.37
N LYS A 505 19.48 -59.45 -43.14
CA LYS A 505 18.61 -60.31 -42.30
C LYS A 505 17.84 -59.59 -41.17
N LEU A 506 16.68 -59.08 -41.56
CA LEU A 506 15.37 -59.25 -40.91
C LEU A 506 15.27 -60.03 -39.56
N ILE A 507 14.73 -59.38 -38.51
CA ILE A 507 13.50 -59.74 -37.72
C ILE A 507 13.48 -59.00 -36.36
N GLY A 508 12.38 -58.31 -36.01
CA GLY A 508 12.19 -57.74 -34.66
C GLY A 508 11.22 -56.55 -34.48
N ALA A 509 9.96 -56.66 -34.91
CA ALA A 509 8.90 -55.71 -34.52
C ALA A 509 8.40 -56.01 -33.07
N PHE A 510 7.62 -55.21 -32.32
CA PHE A 510 6.56 -54.21 -32.60
C PHE A 510 6.38 -53.31 -31.33
N SER A 511 5.67 -52.17 -31.29
CA SER A 511 4.97 -51.32 -32.27
C SER A 511 4.81 -49.89 -31.69
N GLY A 512 4.15 -48.96 -32.43
CA GLY A 512 3.76 -47.64 -31.89
C GLY A 512 2.59 -46.92 -32.59
N MET A 513 2.02 -47.51 -33.65
CA MET A 513 1.09 -46.84 -34.58
C MET A 513 -0.40 -46.93 -34.17
N ASP A 514 -0.69 -47.22 -32.91
CA ASP A 514 -1.97 -47.78 -32.48
C ASP A 514 -2.91 -46.76 -31.78
N THR A 515 -2.40 -45.59 -31.37
CA THR A 515 -3.18 -44.49 -30.79
C THR A 515 -3.91 -43.64 -31.84
N LEU A 516 -3.24 -43.33 -32.96
CA LEU A 516 -3.78 -42.47 -34.01
C LEU A 516 -4.94 -43.12 -34.77
N ASN A 517 -4.86 -44.43 -35.04
CA ASN A 517 -5.93 -45.19 -35.69
C ASN A 517 -7.15 -45.39 -34.76
N LYS A 518 -6.96 -45.47 -33.43
CA LYS A 518 -8.06 -45.52 -32.47
C LYS A 518 -8.82 -44.19 -32.41
N LEU A 519 -8.13 -43.06 -32.46
CA LEU A 519 -8.76 -41.73 -32.58
C LEU A 519 -9.56 -41.57 -33.88
N LYS A 520 -9.01 -41.99 -35.02
CA LYS A 520 -9.71 -41.93 -36.32
C LYS A 520 -11.01 -42.75 -36.31
N ASN A 521 -10.99 -43.93 -35.69
CA ASN A 521 -12.16 -44.81 -35.54
C ASN A 521 -13.19 -44.34 -34.50
N VAL A 522 -12.91 -43.30 -33.70
CA VAL A 522 -13.91 -42.65 -32.84
C VAL A 522 -14.70 -41.62 -33.64
N PHE A 523 -14.02 -40.75 -34.40
CA PHE A 523 -14.71 -39.77 -35.25
C PHE A 523 -15.51 -40.45 -36.39
N HIS A 524 -14.97 -41.49 -37.02
CA HIS A 524 -15.69 -42.26 -38.04
C HIS A 524 -16.80 -43.19 -37.49
N LYS A 525 -17.20 -43.00 -36.22
CA LYS A 525 -18.40 -43.59 -35.60
C LYS A 525 -19.41 -42.54 -35.10
N MET A 526 -19.16 -41.25 -35.32
CA MET A 526 -20.10 -40.18 -34.95
C MET A 526 -20.90 -39.64 -36.14
N ASP A 527 -20.42 -39.82 -37.38
CA ASP A 527 -21.14 -39.48 -38.62
C ASP A 527 -21.63 -40.73 -39.37
N LEU A 528 -22.63 -40.52 -40.23
CA LEU A 528 -23.33 -41.50 -41.08
C LEU A 528 -24.28 -42.48 -40.38
N LYS A 529 -25.45 -41.95 -40.01
CA LYS A 529 -26.71 -42.49 -40.55
C LYS A 529 -27.54 -41.36 -41.14
N ASP A 530 -27.93 -41.52 -42.40
CA ASP A 530 -28.54 -40.47 -43.20
C ASP A 530 -30.08 -40.40 -43.09
N GLN A 531 -30.57 -39.15 -43.20
CA GLN A 531 -31.83 -38.71 -43.82
C GLN A 531 -33.20 -39.00 -43.17
N GLU A 532 -34.11 -38.03 -43.40
CA GLU A 532 -35.58 -37.99 -43.14
C GLU A 532 -35.98 -38.16 -41.65
N ASP A 533 -36.55 -37.17 -40.94
CA ASP A 533 -37.51 -36.11 -41.32
C ASP A 533 -37.22 -34.72 -40.69
N ASP A 534 -37.94 -33.69 -41.15
CA ASP A 534 -37.66 -32.26 -40.90
C ASP A 534 -38.69 -31.54 -39.95
N GLN A 535 -38.37 -30.32 -39.52
CA GLN A 535 -39.30 -29.26 -39.04
C GLN A 535 -40.02 -29.35 -37.66
N GLN A 536 -39.64 -30.20 -36.69
CA GLN A 536 -40.20 -30.09 -35.31
C GLN A 536 -39.20 -30.03 -34.12
N ILE A 537 -37.90 -29.79 -34.35
CA ILE A 537 -36.89 -29.78 -33.27
C ILE A 537 -36.03 -28.50 -33.26
N GLN A 538 -36.63 -27.33 -33.04
CA GLN A 538 -35.88 -26.09 -32.75
C GLN A 538 -36.20 -25.45 -31.38
N GLU A 539 -37.47 -25.41 -30.95
CA GLU A 539 -37.82 -24.75 -29.67
C GLU A 539 -37.30 -25.49 -28.41
N ASN A 540 -37.18 -26.82 -28.47
CA ASN A 540 -36.75 -27.62 -27.31
C ASN A 540 -35.24 -27.59 -27.03
N GLN A 541 -34.38 -27.17 -27.98
CA GLN A 541 -32.92 -27.20 -27.77
C GLN A 541 -32.42 -26.02 -26.91
N GLN A 542 -32.97 -24.82 -27.09
CA GLN A 542 -32.55 -23.62 -26.33
C GLN A 542 -32.79 -23.79 -24.81
N GLN A 543 -33.91 -24.41 -24.41
CA GLN A 543 -34.18 -24.68 -22.99
C GLN A 543 -33.23 -25.72 -22.36
N GLN A 544 -32.66 -26.64 -23.15
CA GLN A 544 -31.71 -27.64 -22.63
C GLN A 544 -30.28 -27.08 -22.51
N GLN A 545 -29.85 -26.21 -23.44
CA GLN A 545 -28.56 -25.52 -23.33
C GLN A 545 -28.52 -24.61 -22.10
N GLY A 546 -29.57 -23.80 -21.86
CA GLY A 546 -29.67 -22.95 -20.66
C GLY A 546 -29.63 -23.71 -19.33
N LYS A 547 -30.18 -24.93 -19.29
CA LYS A 547 -30.11 -25.82 -18.12
C LYS A 547 -28.72 -26.47 -17.95
N ARG A 548 -28.02 -26.84 -19.04
CA ARG A 548 -26.64 -27.33 -18.95
C ARG A 548 -25.66 -26.27 -18.45
N ILE A 549 -25.78 -25.03 -18.94
CA ILE A 549 -24.91 -23.91 -18.53
C ILE A 549 -25.08 -23.60 -17.03
N ARG A 550 -26.33 -23.48 -16.53
CA ARG A 550 -26.59 -23.25 -15.09
C ARG A 550 -26.12 -24.39 -14.19
N ASN A 551 -26.12 -25.64 -14.66
CA ASN A 551 -25.61 -26.77 -13.87
C ASN A 551 -24.07 -26.78 -13.83
N LEU A 552 -23.39 -26.36 -14.91
CA LEU A 552 -21.94 -26.22 -14.92
C LEU A 552 -21.44 -25.07 -14.02
N SER A 553 -22.10 -23.91 -14.05
CA SER A 553 -21.76 -22.79 -13.16
C SER A 553 -21.91 -23.15 -11.68
N ASN A 554 -22.97 -23.89 -11.33
CA ASN A 554 -23.21 -24.33 -9.95
C ASN A 554 -22.26 -25.46 -9.52
N SER A 555 -21.85 -26.33 -10.44
CA SER A 555 -20.85 -27.38 -10.19
C SER A 555 -19.49 -26.78 -9.81
N LEU A 556 -18.99 -25.84 -10.62
CA LEU A 556 -17.68 -25.20 -10.39
C LEU A 556 -17.67 -24.35 -9.11
N ASN A 557 -18.74 -23.59 -8.84
CA ASN A 557 -18.83 -22.75 -7.65
C ASN A 557 -18.88 -23.61 -6.35
N ASN A 558 -19.59 -24.75 -6.37
CA ASN A 558 -19.59 -25.69 -5.24
C ASN A 558 -18.22 -26.33 -5.02
N GLN A 559 -17.51 -26.73 -6.07
CA GLN A 559 -16.15 -27.29 -5.94
C GLN A 559 -15.15 -26.26 -5.39
N PHE A 560 -15.24 -24.99 -5.82
CA PHE A 560 -14.39 -23.92 -5.31
C PHE A 560 -14.66 -23.63 -3.82
N GLN A 561 -15.93 -23.64 -3.40
CA GLN A 561 -16.31 -23.47 -2.00
C GLN A 561 -15.96 -24.69 -1.11
N GLN A 562 -16.01 -25.92 -1.63
CA GLN A 562 -15.46 -27.09 -0.91
C GLN A 562 -13.95 -26.99 -0.77
N GLY A 563 -13.22 -26.62 -1.83
CA GLY A 563 -11.77 -26.41 -1.76
C GLY A 563 -11.35 -25.40 -0.69
N GLN A 564 -12.07 -24.26 -0.57
CA GLN A 564 -11.81 -23.29 0.49
C GLN A 564 -12.15 -23.83 1.89
N ARG A 565 -13.24 -24.60 2.05
CA ARG A 565 -13.60 -25.22 3.35
C ARG A 565 -12.62 -26.31 3.77
N ASP A 566 -12.07 -27.08 2.83
CA ASP A 566 -11.09 -28.14 3.11
C ASP A 566 -9.69 -27.59 3.40
N ILE A 567 -9.36 -26.38 2.93
CA ILE A 567 -8.15 -25.65 3.34
C ILE A 567 -8.32 -25.08 4.75
N ILE A 568 -9.45 -24.42 5.04
CA ILE A 568 -9.73 -23.80 6.35
C ILE A 568 -9.89 -24.86 7.46
N SER A 569 -10.50 -26.01 7.17
CA SER A 569 -10.65 -27.09 8.18
C SER A 569 -9.32 -27.79 8.51
N ARG A 570 -8.36 -27.78 7.59
CA ARG A 570 -6.98 -28.27 7.83
C ARG A 570 -6.13 -27.29 8.63
N SER A 571 -6.37 -25.98 8.55
CA SER A 571 -5.65 -24.97 9.36
C SER A 571 -6.14 -24.84 10.81
N LEU A 572 -7.18 -25.59 11.22
CA LEU A 572 -7.84 -25.46 12.53
C LEU A 572 -7.77 -26.73 13.40
N ASN A 573 -7.07 -27.78 12.96
CA ASN A 573 -7.08 -29.11 13.62
C ASN A 573 -5.67 -29.74 13.74
N SER A 574 -4.62 -28.94 13.94
CA SER A 574 -3.24 -29.43 14.09
C SER A 574 -2.52 -28.85 15.30
N ASP A 575 -3.11 -29.02 16.48
CA ASP A 575 -2.39 -28.90 17.75
C ASP A 575 -1.79 -30.25 18.17
N HIS A 576 -0.67 -30.17 18.90
CA HIS A 576 0.08 -31.25 19.56
C HIS A 576 0.87 -32.27 18.70
N ASP A 577 2.20 -32.11 18.81
CA ASP A 577 3.21 -33.16 19.01
C ASP A 577 3.44 -34.26 17.96
N SER A 578 4.43 -34.04 17.07
CA SER A 578 5.76 -34.62 17.29
C SER A 578 6.85 -34.21 16.25
N LEU A 579 8.07 -33.98 16.76
CA LEU A 579 9.41 -34.12 16.14
C LEU A 579 9.68 -33.42 14.77
N GLN A 580 10.54 -32.38 14.70
CA GLN A 580 12.03 -32.43 14.67
C GLN A 580 12.63 -33.23 13.50
N LYS A 581 13.64 -32.77 12.73
CA LYS A 581 14.46 -31.54 12.61
C LYS A 581 15.01 -31.52 11.16
N LEU A 582 15.34 -30.39 10.53
CA LEU A 582 16.60 -29.61 10.59
C LEU A 582 16.49 -28.44 9.58
N SER A 583 17.23 -27.31 9.61
CA SER A 583 17.68 -26.43 10.70
C SER A 583 18.54 -25.28 10.12
N LEU A 584 18.26 -24.02 10.50
CA LEU A 584 19.22 -22.88 10.56
C LEU A 584 19.80 -22.33 9.22
N SER A 585 20.22 -21.06 9.10
CA SER A 585 19.96 -19.85 9.91
C SER A 585 20.42 -18.56 9.21
N SER A 586 19.79 -17.43 9.55
CA SER A 586 20.48 -16.15 9.72
C SER A 586 19.90 -15.45 10.96
N SER A 587 20.74 -14.75 11.73
CA SER A 587 20.48 -14.46 13.15
C SER A 587 20.15 -13.00 13.45
N THR A 588 19.08 -12.78 14.22
CA THR A 588 18.96 -11.59 15.06
C THR A 588 19.99 -11.67 16.19
N ASN A 589 20.59 -10.54 16.56
CA ASN A 589 21.54 -10.50 17.68
C ASN A 589 21.54 -9.13 18.38
N LEU A 590 20.40 -8.80 19.01
CA LEU A 590 20.31 -7.75 20.02
C LEU A 590 19.63 -8.32 21.28
N LYS A 591 20.17 -7.97 22.44
CA LYS A 591 19.89 -8.66 23.71
C LYS A 591 18.50 -8.32 24.24
N GLN A 592 17.87 -9.30 24.88
CA GLN A 592 16.71 -9.07 25.73
C GLN A 592 17.05 -8.06 26.85
N MET A 593 16.19 -7.07 27.03
CA MET A 593 15.83 -6.60 28.37
C MET A 593 14.33 -6.80 28.54
N THR A 594 13.94 -7.45 29.63
CA THR A 594 12.55 -7.79 29.92
C THR A 594 11.83 -6.64 30.61
N LYS A 595 10.62 -6.32 30.12
CA LYS A 595 9.51 -5.81 30.93
C LYS A 595 8.20 -6.22 30.26
N SER A 596 7.28 -6.73 31.05
CA SER A 596 5.96 -7.16 30.61
C SER A 596 5.07 -5.95 30.30
N PHE A 597 4.35 -6.02 29.18
CA PHE A 597 3.17 -5.21 28.91
C PHE A 597 2.02 -6.16 28.60
N ASP A 598 0.90 -5.99 29.28
CA ASP A 598 -0.29 -6.81 29.09
C ASP A 598 -0.92 -6.55 27.71
N SER A 599 -1.44 -7.61 27.10
CA SER A 599 -1.94 -7.59 25.73
C SER A 599 -3.29 -6.89 25.61
N PHE A 600 -3.33 -5.74 24.94
CA PHE A 600 -4.58 -5.11 24.52
C PHE A 600 -5.23 -5.89 23.37
N THR A 601 -6.29 -6.63 23.67
CA THR A 601 -7.17 -7.24 22.67
C THR A 601 -8.22 -6.22 22.23
N ILE A 602 -8.42 -6.05 20.92
CA ILE A 602 -9.55 -5.29 20.36
C ILE A 602 -10.40 -6.26 19.56
N GLU A 603 -11.60 -6.58 20.07
CA GLU A 603 -12.58 -7.38 19.34
C GLU A 603 -13.17 -6.56 18.18
N VAL A 604 -13.41 -7.23 17.04
CA VAL A 604 -13.86 -6.59 15.80
C VAL A 604 -15.24 -7.13 15.43
N LEU A 605 -16.22 -6.24 15.31
CA LEU A 605 -17.54 -6.53 14.73
C LEU A 605 -17.71 -5.77 13.41
N GLY A 606 -18.30 -6.44 12.40
CA GLY A 606 -19.02 -5.74 11.32
C GLY A 606 -18.27 -5.41 10.02
N ASN A 607 -17.60 -6.39 9.39
CA ASN A 607 -17.36 -6.49 7.93
C ASN A 607 -17.31 -5.18 7.09
N THR A 608 -16.15 -4.53 7.02
CA THR A 608 -15.68 -3.88 5.79
C THR A 608 -14.26 -4.35 5.48
N LYS A 609 -13.96 -4.67 4.21
CA LYS A 609 -12.62 -5.16 3.80
C LYS A 609 -11.65 -3.99 3.57
N VAL A 610 -11.15 -3.41 4.67
CA VAL A 610 -10.07 -2.42 4.62
C VAL A 610 -8.71 -3.11 4.67
N VAL A 611 -7.83 -2.83 3.70
CA VAL A 611 -6.46 -3.36 3.65
C VAL A 611 -5.58 -2.60 4.65
N LYS A 612 -5.28 -3.21 5.81
CA LYS A 612 -4.51 -2.60 6.89
C LYS A 612 -3.00 -2.56 6.63
N ASN A 613 -2.52 -1.58 5.86
CA ASN A 613 -1.09 -1.32 5.67
C ASN A 613 -0.47 -0.46 6.80
N ASN A 614 -0.54 -0.97 8.04
CA ASN A 614 0.03 -0.31 9.24
C ASN A 614 1.57 -0.17 9.23
N GLN A 615 2.27 -0.67 8.21
CA GLN A 615 3.73 -0.57 8.10
C GLN A 615 4.21 0.82 7.63
N ILE A 616 3.38 1.59 6.90
CA ILE A 616 3.78 2.86 6.27
C ILE A 616 4.26 3.88 7.32
N LEU A 617 3.50 4.04 8.42
CA LEU A 617 3.78 5.03 9.47
C LEU A 617 5.09 4.82 10.24
N LYS A 618 5.73 3.64 10.14
CA LYS A 618 7.04 3.38 10.78
C LYS A 618 8.24 3.72 9.90
N VAL A 619 8.04 4.03 8.62
CA VAL A 619 9.13 4.41 7.70
C VAL A 619 9.41 5.90 7.77
N ASP A 620 8.36 6.74 7.90
CA ASP A 620 8.48 8.20 8.01
C ASP A 620 9.26 8.69 9.26
N GLU A 621 9.48 7.82 10.26
CA GLU A 621 10.31 8.12 11.45
C GLU A 621 11.81 7.83 11.23
N ILE A 622 12.20 7.10 10.18
CA ILE A 622 13.58 6.60 9.98
C ILE A 622 14.50 7.67 9.36
N ASP A 623 14.03 8.39 8.34
CA ASP A 623 14.84 9.35 7.56
C ASP A 623 15.39 10.51 8.42
N ASN A 624 14.74 10.82 9.54
CA ASN A 624 15.22 11.83 10.49
C ASN A 624 16.51 11.41 11.23
N THR A 625 16.80 10.11 11.38
CA THR A 625 17.97 9.65 12.15
C THR A 625 19.27 9.67 11.36
N ASN A 626 19.21 9.54 10.03
CA ASN A 626 20.40 9.47 9.16
C ASN A 626 21.04 10.84 8.89
N ASN A 627 20.33 11.95 9.09
CA ASN A 627 20.86 13.31 8.88
C ASN A 627 21.51 13.94 10.13
N ILE A 628 21.46 13.29 11.30
CA ILE A 628 21.97 13.83 12.58
C ILE A 628 23.44 13.38 12.84
N GLN A 629 24.11 12.76 11.86
CA GLN A 629 25.50 12.30 11.98
C GLN A 629 26.52 13.05 11.08
N ASN A 630 26.14 14.17 10.44
CA ASN A 630 27.05 14.97 9.60
C ASN A 630 26.85 16.49 9.71
N GLU A 631 26.53 17.00 10.92
CA GLU A 631 26.75 18.41 11.32
C GLU A 631 27.43 18.44 12.70
#